data_AF-A0A0J9EVK8-F1
#
_entry.id   AF-A0A0J9EVK8-F1
#
_cell.length_a   1.000
_cell.length_b   1.000
_cell.length_c   1.000
_cell.angle_alpha   90.00
_cell.angle_beta   90.00
_cell.angle_gamma   90.00
#
_symmetry.space_group_name_H-M   'P 1'
#
loop_
_entity.id
_entity.type
_entity.pdbx_description
1 polymer ?
#
loop_
_entity_poly.entity_id
_entity_poly.type
_entity_poly.pdbx_seq_one_letter_code
_entity_poly.pdbx_strand_id
1 'polypeptide(L)'
;MICHVIRYNATDAPFKQATFSQYKYPNAKWRYSRIADYLNLGGETEIEKVDRLILAIEDLKQQVGIPSAIKDVIKESEAEFLAKIDELADRAFDDQCTGANPRYPLIKDLKQLYLDAYYGRPLVEAQQNGKIVIPEEPQVVATT
;
A
#
# COMPACT_ATOMS: atom_id res chain seq x y z
N MET A 1 6.13 1.96 -4.51
CA MET A 1 5.86 0.93 -3.47
C MET A 1 5.47 1.49 -2.11
N ILE A 2 6.32 2.30 -1.44
CA ILE A 2 6.11 2.67 -0.03
C ILE A 2 4.70 3.21 0.28
N CYS A 3 4.13 4.04 -0.59
CA CYS A 3 2.81 4.62 -0.38
C CYS A 3 1.67 3.56 -0.42
N HIS A 4 1.76 2.55 -1.31
CA HIS A 4 0.83 1.40 -1.31
C HIS A 4 0.97 0.56 -0.03
N VAL A 5 2.20 0.37 0.46
CA VAL A 5 2.47 -0.38 1.70
C VAL A 5 1.92 0.35 2.93
N ILE A 6 2.07 1.68 3.00
CA ILE A 6 1.47 2.50 4.07
C ILE A 6 -0.05 2.31 4.07
N ARG A 7 -0.69 2.46 2.91
CA ARG A 7 -2.15 2.29 2.77
C ARG A 7 -2.60 0.89 3.18
N TYR A 8 -1.89 -0.16 2.77
CA TYR A 8 -2.18 -1.54 3.14
C TYR A 8 -2.06 -1.82 4.65
N ASN A 9 -1.04 -1.26 5.28
CA ASN A 9 -0.77 -1.41 6.71
C ASN A 9 -1.68 -0.53 7.58
N ALA A 10 -2.22 0.56 7.04
CA ALA A 10 -3.06 1.53 7.77
C ALA A 10 -4.50 1.02 8.00
N THR A 11 -4.63 -0.10 8.72
CA THR A 11 -5.91 -0.69 9.16
C THR A 11 -5.87 -1.03 10.64
N ASP A 12 -7.01 -0.89 11.32
CA ASP A 12 -7.17 -1.33 12.72
C ASP A 12 -7.63 -2.80 12.83
N ALA A 13 -8.04 -3.39 11.70
CA ALA A 13 -8.56 -4.75 11.63
C ALA A 13 -7.82 -5.56 10.55
N PRO A 14 -6.51 -5.84 10.73
CA PRO A 14 -5.78 -6.69 9.81
C PRO A 14 -6.34 -8.12 9.87
N PHE A 15 -6.44 -8.78 8.72
CA PHE A 15 -6.84 -10.20 8.67
C PHE A 15 -5.89 -11.09 9.50
N LYS A 16 -4.59 -10.78 9.46
CA LYS A 16 -3.57 -11.42 10.31
C LYS A 16 -2.62 -10.36 10.89
N GLN A 17 -2.52 -10.33 12.20
CA GLN A 17 -1.63 -9.43 12.95
C GLN A 17 -0.23 -10.05 13.11
N ALA A 18 0.80 -9.21 13.22
CA ALA A 18 2.14 -9.64 13.60
C ALA A 18 2.17 -10.32 14.97
N THR A 19 3.04 -11.31 15.16
CA THR A 19 3.05 -12.21 16.33
C THR A 19 3.91 -11.71 17.50
N PHE A 20 4.34 -10.45 17.52
CA PHE A 20 5.19 -9.91 18.59
C PHE A 20 4.40 -9.64 19.87
N SER A 21 4.89 -10.12 21.01
CA SER A 21 4.25 -9.95 22.32
C SER A 21 4.08 -8.48 22.74
N GLN A 22 4.96 -7.59 22.28
CA GLN A 22 4.88 -6.15 22.53
C GLN A 22 3.82 -5.46 21.66
N TYR A 23 3.42 -6.07 20.54
CA TYR A 23 2.42 -5.54 19.61
C TYR A 23 1.02 -6.04 19.99
N LYS A 24 0.45 -5.45 21.06
CA LYS A 24 -0.80 -5.91 21.68
C LYS A 24 -2.03 -5.74 20.77
N TYR A 25 -2.11 -4.61 20.07
CA TYR A 25 -3.24 -4.26 19.21
C TYR A 25 -2.74 -3.62 17.90
N PRO A 26 -3.48 -3.74 16.79
CA PRO A 26 -3.17 -3.03 15.56
C PRO A 26 -3.15 -1.53 15.82
N ASN A 27 -2.00 -0.90 15.65
CA ASN A 27 -1.85 0.54 15.84
C ASN A 27 -1.10 1.23 14.70
N ALA A 28 -0.90 0.53 13.58
CA ALA A 28 -0.16 1.04 12.43
C ALA A 28 -0.78 2.34 11.87
N LYS A 29 -2.11 2.39 11.74
CA LYS A 29 -2.82 3.61 11.31
C LYS A 29 -2.57 4.80 12.25
N TRP A 30 -2.70 4.59 13.55
CA TRP A 30 -2.38 5.59 14.57
C TRP A 30 -0.90 6.02 14.50
N ARG A 31 0.03 5.09 14.30
CA ARG A 31 1.47 5.41 14.18
C ARG A 31 1.77 6.26 12.94
N TYR A 32 1.15 5.95 11.80
CA TYR A 32 1.28 6.80 10.61
C TYR A 32 0.64 8.17 10.81
N SER A 33 -0.50 8.26 11.49
CA SER A 33 -1.14 9.55 11.80
C SER A 33 -0.25 10.42 12.70
N ARG A 34 0.47 9.82 13.65
CA ARG A 34 1.49 10.52 14.46
C ARG A 34 2.64 11.06 13.63
N ILE A 35 3.09 10.33 12.60
CA ILE A 35 4.14 10.83 11.69
C ILE A 35 3.65 12.08 10.96
N ALA A 36 2.41 12.07 10.47
CA ALA A 36 1.80 13.25 9.84
C ALA A 36 1.74 14.45 10.79
N ASP A 37 1.43 14.21 12.08
CA ASP A 37 1.44 15.25 13.12
C ASP A 37 2.85 15.81 13.35
N TYR A 38 3.88 14.97 13.45
CA TYR A 38 5.27 15.43 13.60
C TYR A 38 5.78 16.26 12.42
N LEU A 39 5.26 15.98 11.23
CA LEU A 39 5.56 16.73 10.00
C LEU A 39 4.64 17.94 9.79
N ASN A 40 3.69 18.19 10.70
CA ASN A 40 2.70 19.26 10.61
C ASN A 40 1.87 19.26 9.30
N LEU A 41 1.52 18.08 8.79
CA LEU A 41 0.72 17.95 7.57
C LEU A 41 -0.78 18.25 7.78
N GLY A 42 -1.22 18.31 9.04
CA GLY A 42 -2.60 18.55 9.46
C GLY A 42 -3.53 17.35 9.23
N GLY A 43 -4.85 17.57 9.33
CA GLY A 43 -5.89 16.55 9.23
C GLY A 43 -6.57 16.34 10.58
N GLU A 44 -7.87 16.06 10.58
CA GLU A 44 -8.65 15.91 11.82
C GLU A 44 -8.73 14.44 12.24
N THR A 45 -8.89 13.55 11.26
CA THR A 45 -8.99 12.10 11.50
C THR A 45 -7.68 11.38 11.20
N GLU A 46 -7.48 10.19 11.79
CA GLU A 46 -6.28 9.40 11.51
C GLU A 46 -6.16 9.00 10.03
N ILE A 47 -7.29 8.76 9.36
CA ILE A 47 -7.34 8.40 7.94
C ILE A 47 -6.90 9.60 7.09
N GLU A 48 -7.44 10.79 7.35
CA GLU A 48 -7.02 12.02 6.67
C GLU A 48 -5.52 12.30 6.86
N LYS A 49 -5.01 12.08 8.07
CA LYS A 49 -3.57 12.24 8.37
C LYS A 49 -2.71 11.25 7.59
N VAL A 50 -3.14 9.99 7.49
CA VAL A 50 -2.47 8.98 6.66
C VAL A 50 -2.50 9.37 5.18
N ASP A 51 -3.63 9.85 4.68
CA ASP A 51 -3.76 10.29 3.28
C ASP A 51 -2.85 11.48 2.99
N ARG A 52 -2.78 12.48 3.89
CA ARG A 52 -1.85 13.60 3.76
C ARG A 52 -0.39 13.18 3.83
N LEU A 53 -0.05 12.19 4.67
CA LEU A 53 1.28 11.59 4.70
C LEU A 53 1.62 10.93 3.36
N ILE A 54 0.71 10.15 2.79
CA ILE A 54 0.88 9.52 1.48
C ILE A 54 1.09 10.58 0.39
N LEU A 55 0.26 11.63 0.37
CA LEU A 55 0.38 12.72 -0.60
C LEU A 55 1.72 13.46 -0.47
N ALA A 56 2.19 13.72 0.75
CA ALA A 56 3.49 14.35 0.97
C ALA A 56 4.66 13.48 0.47
N ILE A 57 4.57 12.16 0.61
CA ILE A 57 5.58 11.23 0.09
C ILE A 57 5.52 11.15 -1.44
N GLU A 58 4.33 11.14 -2.05
CA GLU A 58 4.20 11.17 -3.51
C GLU A 58 4.73 12.47 -4.11
N ASP A 59 4.45 13.62 -3.48
CA ASP A 59 5.02 14.91 -3.89
C ASP A 59 6.55 14.91 -3.77
N LEU A 60 7.11 14.39 -2.67
CA LEU A 60 8.56 14.24 -2.52
C LEU A 60 9.14 13.35 -3.62
N LYS A 61 8.52 12.20 -3.92
CA LYS A 61 8.95 11.30 -5.01
C LYS A 61 9.02 12.05 -6.34
N GLN A 62 8.02 12.85 -6.66
CA GLN A 62 7.99 13.67 -7.87
C GLN A 62 9.14 14.69 -7.88
N GLN A 63 9.37 15.40 -6.77
CA GLN A 63 10.44 16.39 -6.66
C GLN A 63 11.83 15.79 -6.87
N VAL A 64 12.05 14.55 -6.44
CA VAL A 64 13.34 13.84 -6.62
C VAL A 64 13.40 12.98 -7.90
N GLY A 65 12.39 13.09 -8.77
CA GLY A 65 12.37 12.40 -10.07
C GLY A 65 12.14 10.88 -9.99
N ILE A 66 11.51 10.39 -8.92
CA ILE A 66 11.10 8.98 -8.81
C ILE A 66 9.78 8.78 -9.57
N PRO A 67 9.72 7.87 -10.55
CA PRO A 67 8.48 7.60 -11.29
C PRO A 67 7.35 7.06 -10.40
N SER A 68 6.11 7.29 -10.84
CA SER A 68 4.91 6.92 -10.09
C SER A 68 4.60 5.42 -10.18
N ALA A 69 4.98 4.75 -11.27
CA ALA A 69 4.66 3.36 -11.52
C ALA A 69 5.90 2.50 -11.88
N ILE A 70 5.88 1.21 -11.53
CA ILE A 70 7.00 0.29 -11.83
C ILE A 70 7.16 0.10 -13.34
N LYS A 71 6.06 0.07 -14.10
CA LYS A 71 6.08 -0.05 -15.57
C LYS A 71 6.92 1.04 -16.26
N ASP A 72 7.09 2.20 -15.62
CA ASP A 72 7.84 3.33 -16.19
C ASP A 72 9.35 3.23 -15.95
N VAL A 73 9.80 2.26 -15.13
CA VAL A 73 11.23 2.09 -14.77
C VAL A 73 11.83 0.74 -15.17
N ILE A 74 11.01 -0.30 -15.29
CA ILE A 74 11.51 -1.63 -15.66
C ILE A 74 11.63 -1.79 -17.18
N LYS A 75 12.45 -2.75 -17.62
CA LYS A 75 12.65 -3.04 -19.05
C LYS A 75 11.74 -4.13 -19.55
N GLU A 76 11.32 -5.02 -18.64
CA GLU A 76 10.41 -6.11 -18.92
C GLU A 76 9.08 -5.59 -19.43
N SER A 77 8.53 -6.30 -20.42
CA SER A 77 7.16 -6.10 -20.87
C SER A 77 6.16 -6.43 -19.76
N GLU A 78 4.93 -5.91 -19.90
CA GLU A 78 3.83 -6.23 -18.99
C GLU A 78 3.60 -7.74 -18.87
N ALA A 79 3.65 -8.47 -19.99
CA ALA A 79 3.50 -9.92 -20.00
C ALA A 79 4.60 -10.63 -19.19
N GLU A 80 5.85 -10.20 -19.32
CA GLU A 80 6.97 -10.76 -18.56
C GLU A 80 6.89 -10.43 -17.07
N PHE A 81 6.43 -9.22 -16.71
CA PHE A 81 6.20 -8.84 -15.33
C PHE A 81 5.07 -9.68 -14.70
N LEU A 82 3.92 -9.78 -15.39
CA LEU A 82 2.78 -10.56 -14.93
C LEU A 82 3.10 -12.05 -14.82
N ALA A 83 3.96 -12.59 -15.68
CA ALA A 83 4.40 -13.98 -15.59
C ALA A 83 5.27 -14.27 -14.35
N LYS A 84 5.96 -13.26 -13.81
CA LYS A 84 6.87 -13.39 -12.65
C LYS A 84 6.23 -12.97 -11.33
N ILE A 85 5.07 -12.33 -11.36
CA ILE A 85 4.51 -11.66 -10.17
C ILE A 85 4.18 -12.63 -9.03
N ASP A 86 3.76 -13.85 -9.35
CA ASP A 86 3.48 -14.88 -8.35
C ASP A 86 4.76 -15.28 -7.61
N GLU A 87 5.84 -15.54 -8.35
CA GLU A 87 7.16 -15.83 -7.76
C GLU A 87 7.70 -14.66 -6.94
N LEU A 88 7.49 -13.42 -7.39
CA LEU A 88 7.89 -12.22 -6.65
C LEU A 88 7.11 -12.08 -5.33
N ALA A 89 5.82 -12.42 -5.32
CA ALA A 89 4.99 -12.39 -4.12
C ALA A 89 5.40 -13.47 -3.12
N ASP A 90 5.72 -14.68 -3.59
CA ASP A 90 6.23 -15.78 -2.76
C ASP A 90 7.57 -15.40 -2.11
N ARG A 91 8.52 -14.90 -2.91
CA ARG A 91 9.83 -14.46 -2.41
C ARG A 91 9.72 -13.31 -1.42
N ALA A 92 8.78 -12.37 -1.64
CA ALA A 92 8.54 -11.28 -0.69
C ALA A 92 7.92 -11.79 0.62
N PHE A 93 7.08 -12.82 0.56
CA PHE A 93 6.52 -13.46 1.75
C PHE A 93 7.61 -14.16 2.59
N ASP A 94 8.54 -14.85 1.93
CA ASP A 94 9.65 -15.57 2.56
C ASP A 94 10.84 -14.67 2.98
N ASP A 95 10.79 -13.37 2.67
CA ASP A 95 11.82 -12.43 3.07
C ASP A 95 11.85 -12.22 4.59
N GLN A 96 13.05 -12.16 5.17
CA GLN A 96 13.24 -12.01 6.62
C GLN A 96 12.63 -10.70 7.17
N CYS A 97 12.47 -9.67 6.34
CA CYS A 97 11.85 -8.41 6.74
C CYS A 97 10.35 -8.55 6.97
N THR A 98 9.67 -9.49 6.29
CA THR A 98 8.20 -9.63 6.33
C THR A 98 7.71 -10.02 7.71
N GLY A 99 8.51 -10.78 8.47
CA GLY A 99 8.20 -11.15 9.85
C GLY A 99 7.98 -9.94 10.78
N ALA A 100 8.60 -8.79 10.48
CA ALA A 100 8.48 -7.56 11.26
C ALA A 100 7.30 -6.65 10.84
N ASN A 101 6.60 -6.95 9.74
CA ASN A 101 5.53 -6.09 9.24
C ASN A 101 4.31 -6.12 10.19
N PRO A 102 3.71 -4.98 10.56
CA PRO A 102 2.62 -4.92 11.56
C PRO A 102 1.37 -5.72 11.17
N ARG A 103 1.15 -5.88 9.86
CA ARG A 103 0.13 -6.74 9.27
C ARG A 103 0.82 -7.91 8.59
N TYR A 104 0.63 -9.13 9.05
CA TYR A 104 1.26 -10.28 8.41
C TYR A 104 0.57 -10.53 7.06
N PRO A 105 1.26 -10.33 5.93
CA PRO A 105 0.60 -10.31 4.64
C PRO A 105 0.25 -11.72 4.17
N LEU A 106 -0.75 -11.81 3.29
CA LEU A 106 -0.97 -13.00 2.47
C LEU A 106 -0.22 -12.83 1.15
N ILE A 107 0.22 -13.92 0.52
CA ILE A 107 0.88 -13.87 -0.81
C ILE A 107 -0.01 -13.12 -1.83
N LYS A 108 -1.33 -13.37 -1.80
CA LYS A 108 -2.30 -12.65 -2.65
C LYS A 108 -2.29 -11.13 -2.43
N ASP A 109 -2.08 -10.69 -1.19
CA ASP A 109 -2.05 -9.26 -0.85
C ASP A 109 -0.76 -8.62 -1.39
N LEU A 110 0.38 -9.32 -1.30
CA LEU A 110 1.66 -8.88 -1.87
C LEU A 110 1.58 -8.80 -3.40
N LYS A 111 0.98 -9.80 -4.05
CA LYS A 111 0.71 -9.78 -5.50
C LYS A 111 -0.12 -8.55 -5.88
N GLN A 112 -1.19 -8.27 -5.13
CA GLN A 112 -2.02 -7.10 -5.39
C GLN A 112 -1.25 -5.78 -5.23
N LEU A 113 -0.40 -5.67 -4.21
CA LEU A 113 0.47 -4.50 -4.02
C LEU A 113 1.45 -4.29 -5.18
N TYR A 114 2.02 -5.37 -5.72
CA TYR A 114 2.85 -5.30 -6.91
C TYR A 114 2.06 -4.82 -8.14
N LEU A 115 0.84 -5.33 -8.36
CA LEU A 115 -0.02 -4.87 -9.45
C LEU A 115 -0.38 -3.40 -9.31
N ASP A 116 -0.80 -2.97 -8.13
CA ASP A 116 -1.20 -1.58 -7.89
C ASP A 116 -0.04 -0.61 -8.15
N ALA A 117 1.16 -0.97 -7.70
CA ALA A 117 2.36 -0.18 -7.95
C ALA A 117 2.87 -0.28 -9.39
N TYR A 118 2.64 -1.40 -10.08
CA TYR A 118 2.98 -1.57 -11.48
C TYR A 118 2.15 -0.65 -12.38
N TYR A 119 0.85 -0.56 -12.13
CA TYR A 119 -0.04 0.32 -12.89
C TYR A 119 -0.07 1.77 -12.38
N GLY A 120 0.48 2.05 -11.19
CA GLY A 120 0.44 3.37 -10.58
C GLY A 120 -0.97 3.76 -10.12
N ARG A 121 -1.71 2.80 -9.53
CA ARG A 121 -3.11 3.02 -9.13
C ARG A 121 -3.23 4.10 -8.04
N PRO A 122 -4.31 4.90 -8.05
CA PRO A 122 -4.51 5.96 -7.06
C PRO A 122 -4.64 5.39 -5.65
N LEU A 123 -4.03 6.08 -4.69
CA LEU A 123 -3.91 5.66 -3.29
C LEU A 123 -4.87 6.37 -2.34
N VAL A 124 -5.23 7.59 -2.70
CA VAL A 124 -6.20 8.42 -2.01
C VAL A 124 -7.32 8.66 -3.00
N GLU A 125 -8.55 8.53 -2.54
CA GLU A 125 -9.71 8.80 -3.38
C GLU A 125 -9.73 10.29 -3.76
N ALA A 126 -10.06 10.59 -5.02
CA ALA A 126 -10.32 11.97 -5.40
C ALA A 126 -11.55 12.45 -4.62
N GLN A 127 -11.39 13.48 -3.80
CA GLN A 127 -12.53 14.14 -3.18
C GLN A 127 -13.36 14.84 -4.28
N GLN A 128 -14.43 14.19 -4.75
CA GLN A 128 -15.49 14.87 -5.49
C GLN A 128 -16.75 14.92 -4.62
N ASN A 129 -17.06 16.13 -4.13
CA ASN A 129 -18.35 16.46 -3.50
C ASN A 129 -18.78 15.51 -2.35
N GLY A 130 -17.86 15.12 -1.47
CA GLY A 130 -18.19 14.51 -0.17
C GLY A 130 -18.83 13.11 -0.23
N LYS A 131 -18.68 12.36 -1.32
CA LYS A 131 -19.11 10.96 -1.41
C LYS A 131 -17.94 10.06 -1.78
N ILE A 132 -17.69 9.06 -0.94
CA ILE A 132 -16.74 7.96 -1.15
C ILE A 132 -17.24 7.13 -2.34
N VAL A 133 -16.40 6.93 -3.36
CA VAL A 133 -16.67 6.01 -4.45
C VAL A 133 -15.76 4.81 -4.25
N ILE A 134 -16.35 3.71 -3.79
CA ILE A 134 -15.66 2.42 -3.69
C ILE A 134 -15.33 1.97 -5.13
N PRO A 135 -14.05 1.77 -5.50
CA PRO A 135 -13.74 1.05 -6.72
C PRO A 135 -14.25 -0.38 -6.54
N GLU A 136 -15.18 -0.81 -7.39
CA GLU A 136 -15.65 -2.20 -7.39
C GLU A 136 -14.44 -3.15 -7.48
N GLU A 137 -14.46 -4.21 -6.66
CA GLU A 137 -13.50 -5.30 -6.79
C GLU A 137 -13.46 -5.75 -8.26
N PRO A 138 -12.27 -5.97 -8.86
CA PRO A 138 -12.22 -6.58 -10.18
C PRO A 138 -12.94 -7.93 -10.07
N GLN A 139 -14.09 -8.05 -10.75
CA GLN A 139 -14.80 -9.31 -10.83
C GLN A 139 -13.81 -10.37 -11.32
N VAL A 140 -13.62 -11.40 -10.51
CA VAL A 140 -12.94 -12.61 -10.94
C VAL A 140 -13.81 -13.20 -12.04
N VAL A 141 -13.47 -12.89 -13.29
CA VAL A 141 -14.09 -13.54 -14.45
C VAL A 141 -13.65 -14.99 -14.36
N ALA A 142 -14.53 -15.83 -13.82
CA ALA A 142 -14.42 -17.27 -13.93
C ALA A 142 -14.54 -17.61 -15.42
N THR A 143 -13.40 -17.73 -16.10
CA THR A 143 -13.33 -18.37 -17.41
C THR A 143 -13.45 -19.87 -17.20
N THR A 144 -14.63 -20.35 -17.56
CA THR A 144 -15.07 -21.69 -18.02
C THR A 144 -14.28 -22.92 -17.59
#